data_AF-A0A149VFM8-F1
#
_entry.id   AF-A0A149VFM8-F1
#
_cell.length_a   1.000
_cell.length_b   1.000
_cell.length_c   1.000
_cell.angle_alpha   90.00
_cell.angle_beta   90.00
_cell.angle_gamma   90.00
#
_symmetry.space_group_name_H-M   'P 1'
#
loop_
_entity.id
_entity.type
_entity.pdbx_description
1 polymer ?
#
loop_
_entity_poly.entity_id
_entity_poly.type
_entity_poly.pdbx_seq_one_letter_code
_entity_poly.pdbx_strand_id
1 'polypeptide(L)'
;MLSALAAPPPGAPAHAPAQNWSFNGPLGHFDLGAVQRGYAVFAGVCASCHSLTQVHFSDLGDMGLSPEQVTALAASWQVAAGRDAEGHLKHRKATPDDALPRPYADPDAARAANRGAVPPDLSRITQVYPGGPDRVYALLTGYVPASGAGTDAERHPAPTPPEAGFANPYAIGHRTAMPPPLRDHAVLYADGTQPTAQQEARDVTIFLAWISNPHADDKRRLGVGVVLYLCFLACLLVILKRRIWSHVSK
;
A
#
# COMPACT_ATOMS: atom_id res chain seq x y z
N MET A 1 32.48 -14.95 12.00
CA MET A 1 31.33 -15.72 12.53
C MET A 1 30.14 -15.43 11.64
N LEU A 2 29.77 -16.37 10.76
CA LEU A 2 28.52 -16.26 10.00
C LEU A 2 27.37 -16.43 10.98
N SER A 3 26.58 -15.38 11.21
CA SER A 3 25.31 -15.50 11.93
C SER A 3 24.42 -16.48 11.17
N ALA A 4 24.19 -17.64 11.75
CA ALA A 4 23.10 -18.51 11.34
C ALA A 4 21.80 -17.73 11.56
N LEU A 5 21.14 -17.32 10.49
CA LEU A 5 19.76 -16.84 10.58
C LEU A 5 18.93 -18.00 11.12
N ALA A 6 18.38 -17.82 12.32
CA ALA A 6 17.41 -18.75 12.88
C ALA A 6 16.29 -18.98 11.87
N ALA A 7 15.90 -20.23 11.66
CA ALA A 7 14.78 -20.56 10.79
C ALA A 7 13.54 -19.78 11.26
N PRO A 8 12.78 -19.17 10.34
CA PRO A 8 11.61 -18.39 10.72
C PRO A 8 10.60 -19.30 11.44
N PRO A 9 9.86 -18.76 12.44
CA PRO A 9 8.92 -19.57 13.21
C PRO A 9 7.84 -20.17 12.29
N PRO A 10 7.27 -21.34 12.65
CA PRO A 10 6.23 -21.97 11.84
C PRO A 10 5.06 -21.00 11.60
N GLY A 11 4.68 -20.83 10.33
CA GLY A 11 3.64 -19.88 9.91
C GLY A 11 4.11 -18.44 9.66
N ALA A 12 5.41 -18.15 9.83
CA ALA A 12 5.97 -16.89 9.37
C ALA A 12 5.93 -16.80 7.83
N PRO A 13 5.61 -15.63 7.27
CA PRO A 13 5.60 -15.43 5.83
C PRO A 13 6.99 -15.66 5.22
N ALA A 14 7.01 -16.09 3.96
CA ALA A 14 8.23 -16.12 3.17
C ALA A 14 8.82 -14.70 3.04
N HIS A 15 10.15 -14.61 2.94
CA HIS A 15 10.83 -13.34 2.72
C HIS A 15 10.45 -12.78 1.33
N ALA A 16 9.84 -11.60 1.30
CA ALA A 16 9.50 -10.93 0.06
C ALA A 16 10.79 -10.49 -0.69
N PRO A 17 10.93 -10.77 -1.98
CA PRO A 17 12.07 -10.27 -2.76
C PRO A 17 12.07 -8.74 -2.76
N ALA A 18 13.23 -8.15 -2.45
CA ALA A 18 13.40 -6.70 -2.46
C ALA A 18 13.07 -6.14 -3.84
N GLN A 19 12.24 -5.11 -3.90
CA GLN A 19 11.90 -4.44 -5.15
C GLN A 19 12.69 -3.14 -5.29
N ASN A 20 12.91 -2.73 -6.54
CA ASN A 20 13.46 -1.41 -6.84
C ASN A 20 12.30 -0.41 -7.02
N TRP A 21 11.97 0.32 -5.95
CA TRP A 21 10.97 1.39 -5.98
C TRP A 21 11.61 2.74 -6.29
N SER A 22 10.91 3.61 -7.02
CA SER A 22 11.37 4.98 -7.29
C SER A 22 11.61 5.79 -6.00
N PHE A 23 10.86 5.47 -4.95
CA PHE A 23 10.91 6.11 -3.65
C PHE A 23 11.93 5.49 -2.68
N ASN A 24 12.76 4.55 -3.14
CA ASN A 24 13.81 3.95 -2.32
C ASN A 24 15.00 4.91 -2.11
N GLY A 25 15.65 4.78 -0.96
CA GLY A 25 16.88 5.51 -0.64
C GLY A 25 16.68 6.98 -0.26
N PRO A 26 17.79 7.68 0.04
CA PRO A 26 17.76 9.05 0.55
C PRO A 26 17.34 10.11 -0.48
N LEU A 27 17.47 9.80 -1.77
CA LEU A 27 17.10 10.68 -2.89
C LEU A 27 15.87 10.17 -3.67
N GLY A 28 15.20 9.12 -3.18
CA GLY A 28 14.01 8.56 -3.81
C GLY A 28 12.83 9.53 -3.79
N HIS A 29 11.93 9.38 -4.76
CA HIS A 29 10.68 10.14 -4.85
C HIS A 29 9.56 9.26 -5.41
N PHE A 30 8.31 9.62 -5.13
CA PHE A 30 7.18 8.93 -5.73
C PHE A 30 7.00 9.34 -7.20
N ASP A 31 6.81 8.35 -8.08
CA ASP A 31 6.34 8.58 -9.44
C ASP A 31 4.83 8.87 -9.37
N LEU A 32 4.43 10.13 -9.54
CA LEU A 32 3.04 10.54 -9.44
C LEU A 32 2.15 9.92 -10.53
N GLY A 33 2.70 9.58 -11.70
CA GLY A 33 1.96 8.83 -12.71
C GLY A 33 1.61 7.43 -12.21
N ALA A 34 2.56 6.76 -11.57
CA ALA A 34 2.33 5.46 -10.91
C ALA A 34 1.37 5.56 -9.73
N VAL A 35 1.42 6.66 -8.95
CA VAL A 35 0.46 6.92 -7.87
C VAL A 35 -0.96 7.05 -8.42
N GLN A 36 -1.17 7.82 -9.50
CA GLN A 36 -2.48 7.98 -10.14
C GLN A 36 -3.01 6.65 -10.71
N ARG A 37 -2.17 5.87 -11.40
CA ARG A 37 -2.53 4.52 -11.86
C ARG A 37 -2.87 3.60 -10.69
N GLY A 38 -2.10 3.68 -9.60
CA GLY A 38 -2.34 2.89 -8.40
C GLY A 38 -3.66 3.24 -7.71
N TYR A 39 -4.04 4.52 -7.69
CA TYR A 39 -5.37 4.94 -7.26
C TYR A 39 -6.46 4.33 -8.15
N ALA A 40 -6.28 4.30 -9.47
CA ALA A 40 -7.25 3.68 -10.38
C ALA A 40 -7.46 2.19 -10.06
N VAL A 41 -6.38 1.45 -9.78
CA VAL A 41 -6.46 0.05 -9.31
C VAL A 41 -7.18 -0.05 -7.96
N PHE A 42 -6.84 0.81 -7.00
CA PHE A 42 -7.50 0.82 -5.69
C PHE A 42 -9.01 1.06 -5.83
N ALA A 43 -9.39 2.10 -6.57
CA ALA A 43 -10.79 2.48 -6.79
C ALA A 43 -11.57 1.40 -7.55
N GLY A 44 -10.96 0.80 -8.58
CA GLY A 44 -11.61 -0.20 -9.44
C GLY A 44 -11.66 -1.61 -8.86
N VAL A 45 -10.75 -1.94 -7.92
CA VAL A 45 -10.61 -3.32 -7.41
C VAL A 45 -10.66 -3.39 -5.89
N CYS A 46 -9.86 -2.60 -5.20
CA CYS A 46 -9.65 -2.78 -3.76
C CYS A 46 -10.74 -2.16 -2.90
N ALA A 47 -11.31 -1.03 -3.33
CA ALA A 47 -12.25 -0.22 -2.56
C ALA A 47 -13.59 -0.91 -2.25
N SER A 48 -13.90 -2.01 -2.94
CA SER A 48 -15.08 -2.83 -2.65
C SER A 48 -14.96 -3.62 -1.34
N CYS A 49 -13.74 -3.83 -0.85
CA CYS A 49 -13.47 -4.64 0.34
C CYS A 49 -12.61 -3.92 1.37
N HIS A 50 -11.70 -3.04 0.93
CA HIS A 50 -10.76 -2.33 1.80
C HIS A 50 -11.12 -0.86 1.97
N SER A 51 -10.97 -0.36 3.18
CA SER A 51 -11.12 1.07 3.49
C SER A 51 -9.80 1.83 3.40
N LEU A 52 -9.92 3.15 3.26
CA LEU A 52 -8.85 4.13 3.49
C LEU A 52 -9.35 5.20 4.46
N THR A 53 -9.55 4.81 5.72
CA THR A 53 -10.22 5.64 6.74
C THR A 53 -9.50 6.94 7.11
N GLN A 54 -8.21 7.07 6.76
CA GLN A 54 -7.41 8.26 7.04
C GLN A 54 -7.16 9.12 5.78
N VAL A 55 -7.85 8.85 4.67
CA VAL A 55 -7.65 9.56 3.40
C VAL A 55 -8.96 10.24 2.97
N HIS A 56 -8.86 11.54 2.69
CA HIS A 56 -9.92 12.36 2.10
C HIS A 56 -9.66 12.55 0.60
N PHE A 57 -10.69 12.95 -0.15
CA PHE A 57 -10.51 13.24 -1.57
C PHE A 57 -9.57 14.42 -1.81
N SER A 58 -9.55 15.41 -0.93
CA SER A 58 -8.60 16.54 -0.96
C SER A 58 -7.14 16.10 -0.88
N ASP A 59 -6.83 15.07 -0.09
CA ASP A 59 -5.48 14.51 0.03
C ASP A 59 -4.99 13.94 -1.32
N LEU A 60 -5.91 13.45 -2.16
CA LEU A 60 -5.58 12.96 -3.50
C LEU A 60 -5.18 14.09 -4.46
N GLY A 61 -5.30 15.37 -4.09
CA GLY A 61 -4.73 16.48 -4.84
C GLY A 61 -3.20 16.37 -4.97
N ASP A 62 -2.54 15.88 -3.92
CA ASP A 62 -1.08 15.81 -3.82
C ASP A 62 -0.46 14.78 -4.80
N MET A 63 -1.27 13.96 -5.48
CA MET A 63 -0.79 13.13 -6.59
C MET A 63 -0.66 13.88 -7.92
N GLY A 64 -0.75 15.22 -7.89
CA GLY A 64 -0.60 16.09 -9.05
C GLY A 64 -1.91 16.41 -9.78
N LEU A 65 -3.05 16.29 -9.07
CA LEU A 65 -4.35 16.69 -9.61
C LEU A 65 -4.63 18.18 -9.39
N SER A 66 -5.31 18.81 -10.35
CA SER A 66 -5.87 20.16 -10.16
C SER A 66 -7.06 20.13 -9.19
N PRO A 67 -7.41 21.25 -8.54
CA PRO A 67 -8.59 21.34 -7.67
C PRO A 67 -9.89 20.90 -8.37
N GLU A 68 -10.03 21.20 -9.67
CA GLU A 68 -11.17 20.79 -10.49
C GLU A 68 -11.17 19.28 -10.72
N GLN A 69 -10.00 18.68 -10.96
CA GLN A 69 -9.85 17.23 -11.09
C GLN A 69 -10.16 16.50 -9.78
N VAL A 70 -9.72 17.03 -8.64
CA VAL A 70 -10.07 16.49 -7.31
C VAL A 70 -11.58 16.55 -7.07
N THR A 71 -12.21 17.67 -7.41
CA THR A 71 -13.67 17.83 -7.28
C THR A 71 -14.41 16.85 -8.19
N ALA A 72 -13.98 16.70 -9.45
CA ALA A 72 -14.55 15.73 -10.37
C ALA A 72 -14.35 14.29 -9.88
N LEU A 73 -13.18 13.99 -9.31
CA LEU A 73 -12.89 12.70 -8.74
C LEU A 73 -13.79 12.39 -7.54
N ALA A 74 -13.90 13.30 -6.58
CA ALA A 74 -14.81 13.15 -5.44
C ALA A 74 -16.26 12.94 -5.91
N ALA A 75 -16.70 13.73 -6.89
CA ALA A 75 -18.05 13.65 -7.43
C ALA A 75 -18.38 12.32 -8.16
N SER A 76 -17.36 11.51 -8.49
CA SER A 76 -17.55 10.15 -9.03
C SER A 76 -17.98 9.14 -7.96
N TRP A 77 -17.81 9.47 -6.68
CA TRP A 77 -18.21 8.63 -5.55
C TRP A 77 -19.54 9.10 -4.95
N GLN A 78 -20.24 8.16 -4.33
CA GLN A 78 -21.43 8.45 -3.52
C GLN A 78 -21.10 8.25 -2.04
N VAL A 79 -21.50 9.21 -1.21
CA VAL A 79 -21.37 9.16 0.25
C VAL A 79 -22.76 9.25 0.89
N ALA A 80 -22.90 8.71 2.09
CA ALA A 80 -24.14 8.81 2.84
C ALA A 80 -24.42 10.28 3.23
N ALA A 81 -25.66 10.72 3.05
CA ALA A 81 -26.15 12.08 3.30
C ALA A 81 -27.20 12.10 4.43
N GLY A 82 -27.08 11.20 5.40
CA GLY A 82 -28.05 11.03 6.48
C GLY A 82 -29.30 10.23 6.05
N ARG A 83 -30.39 10.38 6.81
CA ARG A 83 -31.68 9.74 6.52
C ARG A 83 -32.71 10.78 6.10
N ASP A 84 -33.67 10.39 5.26
CA ASP A 84 -34.84 11.20 4.94
C ASP A 84 -35.89 11.18 6.05
N ALA A 85 -37.02 11.88 5.83
CA ALA A 85 -38.09 11.99 6.82
C ALA A 85 -38.77 10.63 7.09
N GLU A 86 -38.65 9.71 6.14
CA GLU A 86 -39.14 8.34 6.16
C GLU A 86 -38.12 7.36 6.75
N GLY A 87 -36.90 7.83 7.07
CA GLY A 87 -35.84 7.05 7.68
C GLY A 87 -34.95 6.29 6.68
N HIS A 88 -35.09 6.46 5.37
CA HIS A 88 -34.23 5.85 4.36
C HIS A 88 -32.90 6.59 4.23
N LEU A 89 -31.81 5.85 3.98
CA LEU A 89 -30.49 6.43 3.76
C LEU A 89 -30.47 7.20 2.43
N LYS A 90 -30.11 8.48 2.52
CA LYS A 90 -29.85 9.32 1.35
C LYS A 90 -28.37 9.22 0.97
N HIS A 91 -28.10 9.37 -0.32
CA HIS A 91 -26.75 9.49 -0.84
C HIS A 91 -26.57 10.81 -1.57
N ARG A 92 -25.34 11.33 -1.56
CA ARG A 92 -24.93 12.48 -2.36
C ARG A 92 -23.60 12.21 -3.02
N LYS A 93 -23.29 12.98 -4.07
CA LYS A 93 -21.94 13.07 -4.62
C LYS A 93 -20.98 13.50 -3.51
N ALA A 94 -19.81 12.86 -3.45
CA ALA A 94 -18.79 13.28 -2.51
C ALA A 94 -18.19 14.63 -2.91
N THR A 95 -17.70 15.35 -1.91
CA THR A 95 -16.93 16.59 -2.02
C THR A 95 -15.47 16.32 -1.65
N PRO A 96 -14.52 17.21 -1.99
CA PRO A 96 -13.12 17.06 -1.58
C PRO A 96 -12.92 16.80 -0.07
N ASP A 97 -13.78 17.36 0.79
CA ASP A 97 -13.69 17.21 2.24
C ASP A 97 -14.20 15.87 2.77
N ASP A 98 -14.81 15.03 1.92
CA ASP A 98 -15.28 13.72 2.35
C ASP A 98 -14.13 12.71 2.39
N ALA A 99 -14.18 11.81 3.37
CA ALA A 99 -13.37 10.61 3.37
C ALA A 99 -13.83 9.63 2.28
N LEU A 100 -12.93 8.74 1.83
CA LEU A 100 -13.35 7.66 0.95
C LEU A 100 -14.40 6.78 1.63
N PRO A 101 -15.51 6.41 0.93
CA PRO A 101 -16.54 5.57 1.50
C PRO A 101 -15.98 4.23 2.00
N ARG A 102 -16.43 3.80 3.17
CA ARG A 102 -16.11 2.47 3.70
C ARG A 102 -16.97 1.43 2.98
N PRO A 103 -16.42 0.26 2.60
CA PRO A 103 -17.18 -0.80 1.94
C PRO A 103 -18.19 -1.49 2.86
N TYR A 104 -17.94 -1.45 4.18
CA TYR A 104 -18.79 -2.06 5.19
C TYR A 104 -19.11 -1.06 6.29
N ALA A 105 -20.32 -1.14 6.85
CA ALA A 105 -20.77 -0.30 7.95
C ALA A 105 -20.02 -0.62 9.26
N ASP A 106 -19.74 -1.90 9.50
CA ASP A 106 -19.12 -2.41 10.71
C ASP A 106 -18.32 -3.70 10.43
N PRO A 107 -17.50 -4.18 11.39
CA PRO A 107 -16.71 -5.38 11.23
C PRO A 107 -17.53 -6.67 11.04
N ASP A 108 -18.74 -6.79 11.59
CA ASP A 108 -19.54 -8.01 11.48
C ASP A 108 -20.11 -8.15 10.06
N ALA A 109 -20.54 -7.04 9.46
CA ALA A 109 -20.89 -6.97 8.04
C ALA A 109 -19.70 -7.35 7.14
N ALA A 110 -18.48 -6.89 7.49
CA ALA A 110 -17.28 -7.26 6.76
C ALA A 110 -16.99 -8.77 6.86
N ARG A 111 -17.10 -9.37 8.06
CA ARG A 111 -16.90 -10.82 8.27
C ARG A 111 -17.92 -11.64 7.49
N ALA A 112 -19.18 -11.25 7.52
CA ALA A 112 -20.25 -11.92 6.79
C ALA A 112 -19.97 -11.95 5.27
N ALA A 113 -19.42 -10.87 4.71
CA ALA A 113 -19.08 -10.78 3.30
C ALA A 113 -17.75 -11.48 2.92
N ASN A 114 -16.82 -11.65 3.87
CA ASN A 114 -15.43 -12.05 3.57
C ASN A 114 -14.98 -13.32 4.31
N ARG A 115 -15.83 -14.36 4.33
CA ARG A 115 -15.49 -15.69 4.89
C ARG A 115 -14.99 -15.61 6.35
N GLY A 116 -15.61 -14.75 7.15
CA GLY A 116 -15.26 -14.55 8.56
C GLY A 116 -14.07 -13.62 8.81
N ALA A 117 -13.40 -13.13 7.77
CA ALA A 117 -12.29 -12.18 7.87
C ALA A 117 -12.77 -10.72 7.78
N VAL A 118 -12.04 -9.82 8.44
CA VAL A 118 -12.22 -8.37 8.26
C VAL A 118 -11.07 -7.88 7.39
N PRO A 119 -11.32 -7.38 6.16
CA PRO A 119 -10.28 -6.77 5.36
C PRO A 119 -9.64 -5.60 6.13
N PRO A 120 -8.31 -5.54 6.24
CA PRO A 120 -7.65 -4.45 6.95
C PRO A 120 -7.85 -3.13 6.23
N ASP A 121 -7.89 -2.04 7.00
CA ASP A 121 -7.74 -0.69 6.47
C ASP A 121 -6.35 -0.52 5.83
N LEU A 122 -6.31 0.08 4.64
CA LEU A 122 -5.09 0.19 3.86
C LEU A 122 -4.37 1.53 4.02
N SER A 123 -4.89 2.48 4.80
CA SER A 123 -4.32 3.83 4.90
C SER A 123 -2.87 3.84 5.39
N ARG A 124 -2.46 2.84 6.16
CA ARG A 124 -1.08 2.73 6.67
C ARG A 124 -0.44 1.36 6.43
N ILE A 125 -0.99 0.56 5.51
CA ILE A 125 -0.64 -0.85 5.39
C ILE A 125 0.86 -1.08 5.16
N THR A 126 1.51 -0.21 4.37
CA THR A 126 2.94 -0.36 4.07
C THR A 126 3.87 0.01 5.23
N GLN A 127 3.34 0.68 6.26
CA GLN A 127 4.08 1.07 7.47
C GLN A 127 3.88 0.07 8.61
N VAL A 128 2.71 -0.58 8.67
CA VAL A 128 2.35 -1.49 9.76
C VAL A 128 2.54 -2.96 9.39
N TYR A 129 2.43 -3.31 8.10
CA TYR A 129 2.60 -4.68 7.66
C TYR A 129 4.09 -5.01 7.53
N PRO A 130 4.62 -6.02 8.26
CA PRO A 130 6.04 -6.35 8.23
C PRO A 130 6.50 -6.67 6.81
N GLY A 131 7.61 -6.09 6.36
CA GLY A 131 8.10 -6.18 4.98
C GLY A 131 7.58 -5.08 4.04
N GLY A 132 6.68 -4.23 4.51
CA GLY A 132 6.26 -2.99 3.84
C GLY A 132 5.81 -3.19 2.39
N PRO A 133 6.17 -2.28 1.46
CA PRO A 133 5.71 -2.34 0.07
C PRO A 133 6.19 -3.61 -0.66
N ASP A 134 7.40 -4.11 -0.39
CA ASP A 134 7.91 -5.33 -1.01
C ASP A 134 6.99 -6.52 -0.74
N ARG A 135 6.52 -6.64 0.51
CA ARG A 135 5.63 -7.73 0.88
C ARG A 135 4.20 -7.53 0.37
N VAL A 136 3.70 -6.30 0.31
CA VAL A 136 2.39 -6.02 -0.31
C VAL A 136 2.42 -6.44 -1.78
N TYR A 137 3.46 -6.04 -2.52
CA TYR A 137 3.64 -6.44 -3.91
C TYR A 137 3.78 -7.96 -4.08
N ALA A 138 4.61 -8.60 -3.26
CA ALA A 138 4.79 -10.04 -3.27
C ALA A 138 3.50 -10.79 -2.91
N LEU A 139 2.71 -10.30 -1.96
CA LEU A 139 1.39 -10.86 -1.63
C LEU A 139 0.44 -10.79 -2.82
N LEU A 140 0.37 -9.65 -3.52
CA LEU A 140 -0.53 -9.47 -4.66
C LEU A 140 -0.14 -10.33 -5.87
N THR A 141 1.15 -10.58 -6.07
CA THR A 141 1.69 -11.34 -7.22
C THR A 141 1.98 -12.81 -6.92
N GLY A 142 1.99 -13.21 -5.64
CA GLY A 142 2.44 -14.53 -5.18
C GLY A 142 1.34 -15.56 -4.97
N TYR A 143 0.12 -15.32 -5.44
CA TYR A 143 -0.94 -16.33 -5.36
C TYR A 143 -0.56 -17.58 -6.14
N VAL A 144 -0.60 -18.74 -5.48
CA VAL A 144 -0.39 -20.02 -6.15
C VAL A 144 -1.68 -20.37 -6.89
N PRO A 145 -1.65 -20.58 -8.22
CA PRO A 145 -2.84 -21.01 -8.95
C PRO A 145 -3.34 -22.32 -8.35
N ALA A 146 -4.65 -22.49 -8.24
CA ALA A 146 -5.27 -23.69 -7.66
C ALA A 146 -4.87 -25.00 -8.36
N SER A 147 -4.25 -24.91 -9.55
CA SER A 147 -3.68 -25.98 -10.36
C SER A 147 -2.31 -26.47 -9.86
N GLY A 148 -2.20 -26.76 -8.56
CA GLY A 148 -1.32 -27.82 -8.05
C GLY A 148 -1.92 -29.21 -8.25
N ALA A 149 -3.10 -29.32 -8.87
CA ALA A 149 -3.66 -30.56 -9.40
C ALA A 149 -2.95 -30.97 -10.71
N GLY A 150 -1.62 -31.10 -10.66
CA GLY A 150 -0.81 -31.77 -11.68
C GLY A 150 -0.62 -33.22 -11.27
N THR A 151 -1.20 -34.12 -12.07
CA THR A 151 -0.91 -35.57 -12.23
C THR A 151 -0.93 -36.53 -11.03
N ASP A 152 -1.04 -36.07 -9.78
CA ASP A 152 -1.16 -36.95 -8.61
C ASP A 152 -2.58 -36.93 -8.00
N ALA A 153 -3.51 -36.23 -8.67
CA ALA A 153 -4.92 -36.11 -8.27
C ALA A 153 -5.71 -37.44 -8.32
N GLU A 154 -5.09 -38.52 -8.79
CA GLU A 154 -5.69 -39.86 -8.81
C GLU A 154 -5.42 -40.70 -7.57
N ARG A 155 -4.68 -40.19 -6.56
CA ARG A 155 -4.45 -40.96 -5.33
C ARG A 155 -5.18 -40.54 -4.07
N HIS A 156 -5.82 -39.36 -3.97
CA HIS A 156 -6.86 -39.08 -2.97
C HIS A 156 -7.50 -37.71 -3.26
N PRO A 157 -8.76 -37.64 -3.72
CA PRO A 157 -9.49 -36.38 -3.74
C PRO A 157 -9.96 -36.11 -2.30
N ALA A 158 -9.10 -35.55 -1.46
CA ALA A 158 -9.58 -34.86 -0.28
C ALA A 158 -10.07 -33.49 -0.73
N PRO A 159 -11.38 -33.18 -0.70
CA PRO A 159 -11.84 -31.82 -0.91
C PRO A 159 -11.21 -30.95 0.19
N THR A 160 -10.38 -29.98 -0.20
CA THR A 160 -10.01 -28.90 0.74
C THR A 160 -11.30 -28.28 1.25
N PRO A 161 -11.51 -28.21 2.58
CA PRO A 161 -12.72 -27.62 3.13
C PRO A 161 -12.92 -26.20 2.57
N PRO A 162 -14.17 -25.75 2.35
CA PRO A 162 -14.48 -24.35 1.99
C PRO A 162 -13.93 -23.31 2.98
N GLU A 163 -13.43 -23.77 4.13
CA GLU A 163 -12.82 -23.04 5.24
C GLU A 163 -11.31 -22.80 5.08
N ALA A 164 -10.66 -23.45 4.12
CA ALA A 164 -9.22 -23.31 3.89
C ALA A 164 -8.95 -22.15 2.91
N GLY A 165 -8.63 -20.95 3.41
CA GLY A 165 -8.35 -19.74 2.60
C GLY A 165 -7.34 -19.93 1.46
N PHE A 166 -7.12 -18.93 0.61
CA PHE A 166 -6.24 -19.02 -0.56
C PHE A 166 -4.76 -19.14 -0.20
N ALA A 167 -4.04 -20.06 -0.85
CA ALA A 167 -2.62 -20.27 -0.62
C ALA A 167 -1.78 -19.10 -1.16
N ASN A 168 -0.93 -18.55 -0.30
CA ASN A 168 -0.02 -17.47 -0.64
C ASN A 168 1.20 -17.48 0.31
N PRO A 169 2.43 -17.72 -0.18
CA PRO A 169 3.60 -17.87 0.68
C PRO A 169 3.94 -16.61 1.48
N TYR A 170 3.52 -15.43 1.02
CA TYR A 170 3.78 -14.14 1.67
C TYR A 170 2.70 -13.74 2.68
N ALA A 171 1.56 -14.45 2.71
CA ALA A 171 0.56 -14.30 3.76
C ALA A 171 1.07 -14.89 5.09
N ILE A 172 0.60 -14.32 6.20
CA ILE A 172 0.84 -14.90 7.53
C ILE A 172 0.14 -16.27 7.57
N GLY A 173 0.83 -17.33 7.99
CA GLY A 173 0.30 -18.69 7.93
C GLY A 173 0.20 -19.27 6.51
N HIS A 174 0.81 -18.60 5.51
CA HIS A 174 0.81 -18.98 4.10
C HIS A 174 -0.58 -19.11 3.44
N ARG A 175 -1.62 -18.57 4.08
CA ARG A 175 -2.99 -18.55 3.57
C ARG A 175 -3.67 -17.23 3.88
N THR A 176 -4.62 -16.82 3.04
CA THR A 176 -5.40 -15.60 3.21
C THR A 176 -6.86 -15.81 2.84
N ALA A 177 -7.80 -15.09 3.46
CA ALA A 177 -9.21 -15.12 3.05
C ALA A 177 -9.47 -14.38 1.72
N MET A 178 -8.53 -13.53 1.30
CA MET A 178 -8.61 -12.75 0.08
C MET A 178 -8.33 -13.63 -1.16
N PRO A 179 -9.23 -13.72 -2.15
CA PRO A 179 -8.92 -14.34 -3.44
C PRO A 179 -7.86 -13.52 -4.20
N PRO A 180 -7.23 -14.05 -5.26
CA PRO A 180 -6.39 -13.26 -6.14
C PRO A 180 -7.16 -12.02 -6.65
N PRO A 181 -6.79 -10.79 -6.26
CA PRO A 181 -7.63 -9.63 -6.51
C PRO A 181 -7.38 -9.01 -7.90
N LEU A 182 -6.21 -9.24 -8.48
CA LEU A 182 -5.77 -8.63 -9.72
C LEU A 182 -5.78 -9.64 -10.86
N ARG A 183 -6.12 -9.15 -12.05
CA ARG A 183 -6.09 -9.88 -13.32
C ARG A 183 -5.70 -8.90 -14.41
N ASP A 184 -5.17 -9.39 -15.52
CA ASP A 184 -4.84 -8.51 -16.63
C ASP A 184 -6.08 -7.71 -17.08
N HIS A 185 -5.86 -6.41 -17.30
CA HIS A 185 -6.87 -5.46 -17.72
C HIS A 185 -8.08 -5.39 -16.78
N ALA A 186 -7.84 -5.42 -15.45
CA ALA A 186 -8.90 -5.18 -14.48
C ALA A 186 -9.30 -3.69 -14.46
N VAL A 187 -8.36 -2.79 -14.73
CA VAL A 187 -8.61 -1.36 -14.87
C VAL A 187 -8.06 -0.81 -16.20
N LEU A 188 -8.55 0.37 -16.60
CA LEU A 188 -8.02 1.11 -17.74
C LEU A 188 -7.17 2.28 -17.23
N TYR A 189 -5.93 2.37 -17.69
CA TYR A 189 -5.07 3.50 -17.41
C TYR A 189 -5.25 4.63 -18.42
N ALA A 190 -5.34 5.86 -17.92
CA ALA A 190 -5.54 7.05 -18.74
C ALA A 190 -4.32 7.40 -19.61
N ASP A 191 -3.13 6.94 -19.24
CA ASP A 191 -1.86 7.23 -19.91
C ASP A 191 -1.46 6.18 -20.97
N GLY A 192 -2.29 5.15 -21.19
CA GLY A 192 -2.03 4.09 -22.17
C GLY A 192 -1.04 3.01 -21.70
N THR A 193 -0.59 3.05 -20.45
CA THR A 193 0.21 1.97 -19.84
C THR A 193 -0.57 0.65 -19.90
N GLN A 194 0.10 -0.47 -20.13
CA GLN A 194 -0.55 -1.79 -20.18
C GLN A 194 -0.87 -2.30 -18.76
N PRO A 195 -2.15 -2.48 -18.41
CA PRO A 195 -2.59 -2.91 -17.07
C PRO A 195 -2.46 -4.44 -16.92
N THR A 196 -1.25 -4.97 -16.96
CA THR A 196 -1.00 -6.36 -16.56
C THR A 196 -1.17 -6.51 -15.05
N ALA A 197 -1.53 -7.69 -14.55
CA ALA A 197 -1.71 -7.92 -13.11
C ALA A 197 -0.45 -7.55 -12.29
N GLN A 198 0.76 -7.75 -12.85
CA GLN A 198 2.01 -7.32 -12.23
C GLN A 198 2.18 -5.80 -12.21
N GLN A 199 1.76 -5.10 -13.28
CA GLN A 199 1.79 -3.65 -13.35
C GLN A 199 0.76 -3.03 -12.40
N GLU A 200 -0.46 -3.58 -12.37
CA GLU A 200 -1.49 -3.18 -11.41
C GLU A 200 -1.03 -3.38 -9.96
N ALA A 201 -0.41 -4.52 -9.65
CA ALA A 201 0.15 -4.79 -8.33
C ALA A 201 1.25 -3.79 -7.96
N ARG A 202 2.09 -3.41 -8.93
CA ARG A 202 3.17 -2.43 -8.74
C ARG A 202 2.60 -1.05 -8.47
N ASP A 203 1.71 -0.58 -9.33
CA ASP A 203 1.12 0.75 -9.21
C ASP A 203 0.28 0.89 -7.94
N VAL A 204 -0.57 -0.09 -7.60
CA VAL A 204 -1.35 -0.04 -6.35
C VAL A 204 -0.45 -0.08 -5.12
N THR A 205 0.66 -0.83 -5.15
CA THR A 205 1.63 -0.83 -4.05
C THR A 205 2.31 0.54 -3.90
N ILE A 206 2.65 1.21 -5.01
CA ILE A 206 3.20 2.57 -5.00
C ILE A 206 2.18 3.54 -4.40
N PHE A 207 0.92 3.48 -4.83
CA PHE A 207 -0.16 4.30 -4.26
C PHE A 207 -0.34 4.05 -2.75
N LEU A 208 -0.36 2.78 -2.32
CA LEU A 208 -0.47 2.41 -0.90
C LEU A 208 0.75 2.88 -0.09
N ALA A 209 1.95 2.86 -0.67
CA ALA A 209 3.15 3.39 -0.04
C ALA A 209 3.10 4.91 0.10
N TRP A 210 2.57 5.59 -0.92
CA TRP A 210 2.38 7.04 -0.95
C TRP A 210 1.37 7.50 0.10
N ILE A 211 0.15 6.95 0.14
CA ILE A 211 -0.85 7.33 1.15
C ILE A 211 -0.44 6.97 2.57
N SER A 212 0.38 5.92 2.75
CA SER A 212 0.86 5.53 4.09
C SER A 212 1.90 6.51 4.64
N ASN A 213 2.51 7.34 3.79
CA ASN A 213 3.53 8.31 4.16
C ASN A 213 3.53 9.51 3.16
N PRO A 214 2.47 10.35 3.15
CA PRO A 214 2.26 11.35 2.10
C PRO A 214 3.38 12.39 2.03
N HIS A 215 3.97 12.74 3.18
CA HIS A 215 5.07 13.71 3.27
C HIS A 215 6.47 13.08 3.13
N ALA A 216 6.61 11.88 2.55
CA ALA A 216 7.91 11.22 2.45
C ALA A 216 8.90 12.01 1.58
N ASP A 217 8.43 12.56 0.47
CA ASP A 217 9.28 13.30 -0.48
C ASP A 217 9.78 14.61 0.14
N ASP A 218 8.91 15.33 0.84
CA ASP A 218 9.29 16.52 1.61
C ASP A 218 10.31 16.19 2.71
N LYS A 219 10.09 15.10 3.45
CA LYS A 219 11.01 14.63 4.49
C LYS A 219 12.39 14.29 3.92
N ARG A 220 12.46 13.62 2.77
CA ARG A 220 13.72 13.29 2.09
C ARG A 220 14.43 14.56 1.62
N ARG A 221 13.71 15.47 0.95
CA ARG A 221 14.25 16.74 0.47
C ARG A 221 14.81 17.59 1.61
N LEU A 222 14.06 17.73 2.70
CA LEU A 222 14.53 18.42 3.90
C LEU A 222 15.75 17.71 4.52
N GLY A 223 15.71 16.38 4.61
CA GLY A 223 16.81 15.57 5.14
C GLY A 223 18.13 15.78 4.40
N VAL A 224 18.11 15.84 3.06
CA VAL A 224 19.29 16.15 2.26
C VAL A 224 19.86 17.53 2.63
N GLY A 225 19.01 18.55 2.73
CA GLY A 225 19.42 19.89 3.13
C GLY A 225 20.04 19.92 4.54
N VAL A 226 19.42 19.22 5.50
CA VAL A 226 19.93 19.11 6.88
C VAL A 226 21.29 18.42 6.91
N VAL A 227 21.47 17.32 6.17
CA VAL A 227 22.76 16.60 6.14
C VAL A 227 23.86 17.48 5.55
N LEU A 228 23.60 18.19 4.45
CA LEU A 228 24.57 19.12 3.85
C LEU A 228 24.95 20.24 4.83
N TYR A 229 23.97 20.80 5.54
CA TYR A 229 24.21 21.81 6.57
C TYR A 229 25.05 21.26 7.73
N LEU A 230 24.74 20.06 8.22
CA LEU A 230 25.49 19.43 9.31
C LEU A 230 26.93 19.09 8.89
N CYS A 231 27.15 18.64 7.65
CA CYS A 231 28.50 18.44 7.11
C CYS A 231 29.30 19.75 7.06
N PHE A 232 28.67 20.83 6.60
CA PHE A 232 29.29 22.15 6.60
C PHE A 232 29.63 22.63 8.02
N LEU A 233 28.68 22.52 8.95
CA LEU A 233 28.90 22.89 10.35
C LEU A 233 30.00 22.05 11.01
N ALA A 234 30.02 20.74 10.75
CA ALA A 234 31.07 19.84 11.24
C ALA A 234 32.46 20.26 10.75
N CYS A 235 32.59 20.63 9.47
CA CYS A 235 33.85 21.16 8.92
C CYS A 235 34.29 22.44 9.66
N LEU A 236 33.38 23.40 9.89
CA LEU A 236 33.68 24.62 10.64
C LEU A 236 34.11 24.33 12.09
N LEU A 237 33.42 23.42 12.77
CA LEU A 237 33.75 23.02 14.14
C LEU A 237 35.12 22.32 14.21
N VAL A 238 35.48 21.50 13.23
CA VAL A 238 36.81 20.88 13.14
C VAL A 238 37.91 21.93 12.93
N ILE A 239 37.66 22.92 12.07
CA ILE A 239 38.60 24.05 11.85
C ILE A 239 38.75 24.87 13.13
N LEU A 240 37.65 25.21 13.80
CA LEU A 240 37.65 25.97 15.05
C LEU A 240 38.36 25.20 16.18
N LYS A 241 38.09 23.91 16.32
CA LYS A 241 38.78 23.03 17.27
C LYS A 241 40.29 23.05 17.01
N ARG A 242 40.73 22.82 15.77
CA ARG A 242 42.16 22.83 15.41
C ARG A 242 42.82 24.17 15.74
N ARG A 243 42.11 25.29 15.52
CA ARG A 243 42.61 26.64 15.84
C ARG A 243 42.78 26.85 17.34
N ILE A 244 41.77 26.53 18.15
CA ILE A 244 41.79 26.74 19.61
C ILE A 244 42.86 25.86 20.29
N TRP A 245 42.94 24.60 19.89
CA TRP A 245 43.82 23.62 20.54
C TRP A 245 45.27 23.66 20.04
N SER A 246 45.58 24.55 19.09
CA SER A 246 46.94 24.68 18.52
C SER A 246 48.02 25.05 19.54
N HIS A 247 47.64 25.72 20.65
CA HIS A 247 48.57 26.16 21.70
C HIS A 247 48.81 25.13 22.82
N VAL A 248 47.91 24.15 22.97
CA VAL A 248 48.01 23.10 24.00
C VAL A 248 48.67 21.84 23.43
N SER A 249 48.68 21.69 22.11
CA SER A 249 49.21 20.50 21.42
C SER A 249 50.71 20.61 21.07
N LYS A 250 51.48 21.45 21.77
CA LYS A 250 52.95 21.52 21.65
C LYS A 250 53.62 20.73 22.76
#